data_AF-A0A3N2CYT9-F1
#
_entry.id   AF-A0A3N2CYT9-F1
#
_cell.length_a   1.000
_cell.length_b   1.000
_cell.length_c   1.000
_cell.angle_alpha   90.00
_cell.angle_beta   90.00
_cell.angle_gamma   90.00
#
_symmetry.space_group_name_H-M   'P 1'
#
loop_
_entity.id
_entity.type
_entity.pdbx_description
1 polymer ?
#
loop_
_entity_poly.entity_id
_entity_poly.type
_entity_poly.pdbx_seq_one_letter_code
_entity_poly.pdbx_strand_id
1 'polypeptide(L)'
;MSGEVNILIEEIEAIAQQTRSQIASAAQEGAGEFANATLDAGAFAGIPPGLAFHEHQATAHQVFTEILMGVVTDLEEFADALASNAANHRAVDESNADTMTSMEARRADEQAAAAAMSNVNDQYDDHTGLQSQEVYEENLDEDHPAAETMDNGVEGSPGEVADGVEASPGGAAGGADPSAPADPSGAGPATTGPATTGPATTGPTSPGSAPQGPPPGEGGSF
;
A
#
# COMPACT_ATOMS: atom_id res chain seq x y z
N MET A 1 19.75 -9.09 -3.38
CA MET A 1 18.59 -9.56 -4.18
C MET A 1 17.55 -8.46 -4.46
N SER A 2 17.63 -7.26 -3.85
CA SER A 2 16.68 -6.16 -4.12
C SER A 2 16.73 -5.61 -5.56
N GLY A 3 17.87 -5.70 -6.26
CA GLY A 3 17.98 -5.20 -7.64
C GLY A 3 17.17 -5.99 -8.69
N GLU A 4 16.88 -7.27 -8.46
CA GLU A 4 16.17 -8.12 -9.44
C GLU A 4 14.65 -7.88 -9.40
N VAL A 5 14.10 -7.57 -8.22
CA VAL A 5 12.66 -7.25 -8.04
C VAL A 5 12.32 -5.87 -8.63
N ASN A 6 13.20 -4.88 -8.47
CA ASN A 6 12.95 -3.53 -9.01
C ASN A 6 12.90 -3.52 -10.55
N ILE A 7 13.75 -4.31 -11.21
CA ILE A 7 13.76 -4.44 -12.68
C ILE A 7 12.42 -5.03 -13.18
N LEU A 8 11.88 -6.02 -12.46
CA LEU A 8 10.61 -6.65 -12.83
C LEU A 8 9.41 -5.69 -12.69
N ILE A 9 9.38 -4.84 -11.67
CA ILE A 9 8.28 -3.87 -11.48
C ILE A 9 8.29 -2.82 -12.61
N GLU A 10 9.46 -2.29 -12.97
CA GLU A 10 9.59 -1.32 -14.06
C GLU A 10 9.22 -1.94 -15.42
N GLU A 11 9.60 -3.19 -15.66
CA GLU A 11 9.23 -3.92 -16.89
C GLU A 11 7.71 -4.17 -16.96
N ILE A 12 7.07 -4.53 -15.85
CA ILE A 12 5.62 -4.70 -15.77
C ILE A 12 4.90 -3.38 -16.05
N GLU A 13 5.35 -2.25 -15.48
CA GLU A 13 4.79 -0.93 -15.74
C GLU A 13 4.93 -0.53 -17.21
N ALA A 14 6.11 -0.76 -17.81
CA ALA A 14 6.37 -0.47 -19.21
C ALA A 14 5.48 -1.32 -20.14
N ILE A 15 5.35 -2.62 -19.87
CA ILE A 15 4.47 -3.52 -20.64
C ILE A 15 3.01 -3.09 -20.50
N ALA A 16 2.57 -2.71 -19.29
CA ALA A 16 1.19 -2.24 -19.06
C ALA A 16 0.90 -0.95 -19.83
N GLN A 17 1.80 0.04 -19.80
CA GLN A 17 1.66 1.30 -20.55
C GLN A 17 1.65 1.06 -22.06
N GLN A 18 2.56 0.23 -22.57
CA GLN A 18 2.62 -0.13 -23.98
C GLN A 18 1.31 -0.81 -24.42
N THR A 19 0.86 -1.81 -23.66
CA THR A 19 -0.36 -2.55 -23.95
C THR A 19 -1.59 -1.64 -23.94
N ARG A 20 -1.69 -0.70 -23.00
CA ARG A 20 -2.77 0.30 -22.94
C ARG A 20 -2.82 1.15 -24.20
N SER A 21 -1.68 1.65 -24.66
CA SER A 21 -1.61 2.47 -25.88
C SER A 21 -2.06 1.68 -27.12
N GLN A 22 -1.68 0.40 -27.21
CA GLN A 22 -2.05 -0.47 -28.32
C GLN A 22 -3.54 -0.81 -28.31
N ILE A 23 -4.12 -1.12 -27.14
CA ILE A 23 -5.54 -1.42 -27.04
C ILE A 23 -6.39 -0.19 -27.38
N ALA A 24 -6.03 0.99 -26.85
CA ALA A 24 -6.75 2.23 -27.16
C ALA A 24 -6.71 2.54 -28.67
N SER A 25 -5.54 2.40 -29.31
CA SER A 25 -5.38 2.59 -30.74
C SER A 25 -6.20 1.58 -31.55
N ALA A 26 -6.14 0.29 -31.20
CA ALA A 26 -6.87 -0.76 -31.90
C ALA A 26 -8.39 -0.62 -31.73
N ALA A 27 -8.86 -0.18 -30.56
CA ALA A 27 -10.27 0.09 -30.30
C ALA A 27 -10.77 1.28 -31.14
N GLN A 28 -9.97 2.35 -31.24
CA GLN A 28 -10.30 3.50 -32.08
C GLN A 28 -10.33 3.15 -33.57
N GLU A 29 -9.34 2.37 -34.04
CA GLU A 29 -9.28 1.91 -35.43
C GLU A 29 -10.47 1.00 -35.76
N GLY A 30 -10.72 -0.03 -34.94
CA GLY A 30 -11.84 -0.94 -35.14
C GLY A 30 -13.22 -0.27 -35.04
N ALA A 31 -13.39 0.67 -34.11
CA ALA A 31 -14.62 1.48 -34.05
C ALA A 31 -14.78 2.36 -35.30
N GLY A 32 -13.68 2.94 -35.81
CA GLY A 32 -13.67 3.71 -37.04
C GLY A 32 -14.03 2.89 -38.28
N GLU A 33 -13.43 1.70 -38.43
CA GLU A 33 -13.78 0.78 -39.53
C GLU A 33 -15.25 0.36 -39.47
N PHE A 34 -15.75 0.03 -38.27
CA PHE A 34 -17.14 -0.37 -38.08
C PHE A 34 -18.11 0.80 -38.33
N ALA A 35 -17.76 2.02 -37.94
CA ALA A 35 -18.56 3.22 -38.21
C ALA A 35 -18.64 3.52 -39.71
N ASN A 36 -17.53 3.35 -40.42
CA ASN A 36 -17.44 3.56 -41.86
C ASN A 36 -18.09 2.43 -42.68
N ALA A 37 -18.37 1.28 -42.06
CA ALA A 37 -19.07 0.15 -42.69
C ALA A 37 -20.61 0.31 -42.68
N THR A 38 -21.14 1.46 -42.26
CA THR A 38 -22.58 1.72 -42.27
C THR A 38 -23.11 1.80 -43.71
N LEU A 39 -24.19 1.05 -43.98
CA LEU A 39 -24.90 1.14 -45.25
C LEU A 39 -25.71 2.42 -45.22
N ASP A 40 -25.49 3.33 -46.16
CA ASP A 40 -26.29 4.56 -46.25
C ASP A 40 -27.77 4.22 -46.46
N ALA A 41 -28.68 4.99 -45.86
CA ALA A 41 -30.12 4.81 -46.02
C ALA A 41 -30.56 4.87 -47.50
N GLY A 42 -29.81 5.60 -48.35
CA GLY A 42 -30.00 5.65 -49.78
C GLY A 42 -29.79 4.32 -50.51
N ALA A 43 -29.00 3.39 -49.94
CA ALA A 43 -28.76 2.07 -50.52
C ALA A 43 -30.02 1.21 -50.63
N PHE A 44 -31.04 1.51 -49.82
CA PHE A 44 -32.30 0.78 -49.80
C PHE A 44 -33.41 1.42 -50.66
N ALA A 45 -33.11 2.50 -51.39
CA ALA A 45 -34.06 3.21 -52.26
C ALA A 45 -35.40 3.58 -51.57
N GLY A 46 -35.38 3.79 -50.25
CA GLY A 46 -36.58 4.14 -49.46
C GLY A 46 -37.59 3.00 -49.26
N ILE A 47 -37.23 1.75 -49.54
CA ILE A 47 -38.12 0.61 -49.30
C ILE A 47 -38.27 0.44 -47.76
N PRO A 48 -39.50 0.41 -47.19
CA PRO A 48 -39.71 0.45 -45.74
C PRO A 48 -38.92 -0.58 -44.91
N PRO A 49 -38.79 -1.86 -45.32
CA PRO A 49 -37.96 -2.82 -44.59
C PRO A 49 -36.48 -2.45 -44.56
N GLY A 50 -35.96 -1.78 -45.59
CA GLY A 50 -34.59 -1.31 -45.63
C GLY A 50 -34.34 -0.15 -44.67
N LEU A 51 -35.31 0.77 -44.53
CA LEU A 51 -35.25 1.84 -43.53
C LEU A 51 -35.26 1.28 -42.09
N ALA A 52 -36.10 0.29 -41.82
CA ALA A 52 -36.13 -0.39 -40.51
C ALA A 52 -34.81 -1.13 -40.21
N PHE A 53 -34.24 -1.81 -41.22
CA PHE A 53 -32.93 -2.44 -41.09
C PHE A 53 -31.83 -1.41 -40.77
N HIS A 54 -31.82 -0.26 -41.47
CA HIS A 54 -30.89 0.82 -41.21
C HIS A 54 -31.00 1.35 -39.77
N GLU A 55 -32.22 1.55 -39.26
CA GLU A 55 -32.44 1.98 -37.87
C GLU A 55 -31.93 0.95 -36.85
N HIS A 56 -32.17 -0.35 -37.09
CA HIS A 56 -31.60 -1.41 -36.26
C HIS A 56 -30.07 -1.44 -36.33
N GLN A 57 -29.48 -1.24 -37.51
CA GLN A 57 -28.02 -1.16 -37.67
C GLN A 57 -27.44 0.01 -36.88
N ALA A 58 -28.06 1.20 -36.96
CA ALA A 58 -27.64 2.38 -36.19
C ALA A 58 -27.72 2.14 -34.68
N THR A 59 -28.79 1.49 -34.22
CA THR A 59 -28.96 1.14 -32.80
C THR A 59 -27.91 0.12 -32.34
N ALA A 60 -27.66 -0.92 -33.13
CA ALA A 60 -26.61 -1.90 -32.84
C ALA A 60 -25.22 -1.25 -32.81
N HIS A 61 -24.98 -0.27 -33.68
CA HIS A 61 -23.74 0.49 -33.72
C HIS A 61 -23.52 1.34 -32.46
N GLN A 62 -24.57 2.01 -31.99
CA GLN A 62 -24.52 2.76 -30.74
C GLN A 62 -24.17 1.85 -29.57
N VAL A 63 -24.87 0.72 -29.41
CA VAL A 63 -24.62 -0.24 -28.31
C VAL A 63 -23.19 -0.79 -28.39
N PHE A 64 -22.71 -1.13 -29.58
CA PHE A 64 -21.34 -1.62 -29.77
C PHE A 64 -20.30 -0.58 -29.34
N THR A 65 -20.51 0.69 -29.72
CA THR A 65 -19.62 1.80 -29.33
C THR A 65 -19.63 2.02 -27.82
N GLU A 66 -20.81 2.01 -27.19
CA GLU A 66 -20.94 2.14 -25.73
C GLU A 66 -20.21 1.01 -24.99
N ILE A 67 -20.33 -0.24 -25.46
CA ILE A 67 -19.62 -1.38 -24.89
C ILE A 67 -18.10 -1.22 -25.04
N LEU A 68 -17.61 -0.83 -26.22
CA LEU A 68 -16.17 -0.62 -26.43
C LEU A 68 -15.62 0.48 -25.52
N MET A 69 -16.34 1.60 -25.38
CA MET A 69 -15.93 2.68 -24.47
C MET A 69 -15.95 2.23 -23.00
N GLY A 70 -16.91 1.38 -22.61
CA GLY A 70 -16.93 0.75 -21.30
C GLY A 70 -15.70 -0.12 -21.05
N VAL A 71 -15.38 -1.03 -21.99
CA VAL A 71 -14.18 -1.89 -21.88
C VAL A 71 -12.88 -1.07 -21.83
N VAL A 72 -12.77 -0.02 -22.63
CA VAL A 72 -11.60 0.89 -22.56
C VAL A 72 -11.51 1.51 -21.17
N THR A 73 -12.62 2.02 -20.63
CA THR A 73 -12.67 2.60 -19.28
C THR A 73 -12.24 1.59 -18.22
N ASP A 74 -12.78 0.37 -18.24
CA ASP A 74 -12.42 -0.70 -17.30
C ASP A 74 -10.92 -1.04 -17.36
N LEU A 75 -10.32 -1.04 -18.56
CA LEU A 75 -8.89 -1.28 -18.74
C LEU A 75 -8.02 -0.12 -18.21
N GLU A 76 -8.49 1.12 -18.32
CA GLU A 76 -7.82 2.28 -17.73
C GLU A 76 -7.85 2.20 -16.19
N GLU A 77 -9.00 1.89 -15.61
CA GLU A 77 -9.15 1.69 -14.16
C GLU A 77 -8.25 0.55 -13.65
N PHE A 78 -8.20 -0.57 -14.39
CA PHE A 78 -7.31 -1.68 -14.06
C PHE A 78 -5.83 -1.28 -14.11
N ALA A 79 -5.43 -0.50 -15.11
CA ALA A 79 -4.06 -0.01 -15.22
C ALA A 79 -3.68 0.92 -14.07
N ASP A 80 -4.58 1.82 -13.67
CA ASP A 80 -4.36 2.72 -12.54
C ASP A 80 -4.28 1.95 -11.21
N ALA A 81 -5.10 0.90 -11.04
CA ALA A 81 -5.02 0.00 -9.90
C ALA A 81 -3.69 -0.76 -9.84
N LEU A 82 -3.18 -1.23 -10.99
CA LEU A 82 -1.88 -1.91 -11.07
C LEU A 82 -0.73 -0.95 -10.72
N ALA A 83 -0.75 0.28 -11.24
CA ALA A 83 0.25 1.30 -10.93
C ALA A 83 0.26 1.66 -9.44
N SER A 84 -0.93 1.81 -8.83
CA SER A 84 -1.08 2.03 -7.39
C SER A 84 -0.52 0.87 -6.57
N ASN A 85 -0.78 -0.38 -6.99
CA ASN A 85 -0.25 -1.57 -6.34
C ASN A 85 1.29 -1.62 -6.41
N ALA A 86 1.88 -1.33 -7.57
CA ALA A 86 3.32 -1.24 -7.76
C ALA A 86 3.96 -0.16 -6.87
N ALA A 87 3.35 1.03 -6.78
CA ALA A 87 3.81 2.09 -5.89
C ALA A 87 3.78 1.68 -4.41
N ASN A 88 2.72 0.98 -3.97
CA ASN A 88 2.63 0.46 -2.61
C ASN A 88 3.73 -0.57 -2.32
N HIS A 89 4.03 -1.47 -3.26
CA HIS A 89 5.11 -2.43 -3.10
C HIS A 89 6.49 -1.76 -2.97
N ARG A 90 6.79 -0.76 -3.82
CA ARG A 90 8.02 0.03 -3.68
C ARG A 90 8.14 0.69 -2.31
N ALA A 91 7.05 1.27 -1.81
CA ALA A 91 7.05 1.93 -0.49
C ALA A 91 7.30 0.94 0.66
N VAL A 92 6.75 -0.27 0.57
CA VAL A 92 7.03 -1.35 1.55
C VAL A 92 8.49 -1.80 1.46
N ASP A 93 9.03 -1.96 0.26
CA ASP A 93 10.42 -2.38 0.06
C ASP A 93 11.42 -1.33 0.56
N GLU A 94 11.16 -0.04 0.34
CA GLU A 94 11.95 1.08 0.87
C GLU A 94 11.91 1.09 2.42
N SER A 95 10.72 0.96 3.01
CA SER A 95 10.55 0.86 4.47
C SER A 95 11.30 -0.34 5.07
N ASN A 96 11.28 -1.49 4.40
CA ASN A 96 12.03 -2.67 4.80
C ASN A 96 13.55 -2.46 4.70
N ALA A 97 14.02 -1.79 3.65
CA ALA A 97 15.43 -1.44 3.47
C ALA A 97 15.93 -0.49 4.57
N ASP A 98 15.14 0.52 4.92
CA ASP A 98 15.43 1.45 6.02
C ASP A 98 15.49 0.71 7.36
N THR A 99 14.53 -0.19 7.60
CA THR A 99 14.50 -1.02 8.81
C THR A 99 15.74 -1.91 8.91
N MET A 100 16.15 -2.56 7.82
CA MET A 100 17.38 -3.37 7.78
C MET A 100 18.63 -2.53 8.03
N THR A 101 18.71 -1.33 7.44
CA THR A 101 19.81 -0.39 7.63
C THR A 101 19.92 0.07 9.09
N SER A 102 18.80 0.40 9.73
CA SER A 102 18.78 0.79 11.13
C SER A 102 19.17 -0.36 12.08
N MET A 103 18.77 -1.59 11.78
CA MET A 103 19.19 -2.78 12.53
C MET A 103 20.69 -3.05 12.39
N GLU A 104 21.26 -2.86 11.20
CA GLU A 104 22.70 -3.01 10.97
C GLU A 104 23.51 -1.95 11.72
N ALA A 105 23.07 -0.68 11.69
CA ALA A 105 23.67 0.40 12.46
C ALA A 105 23.65 0.08 13.97
N ARG A 106 22.50 -0.35 14.50
CA ARG A 106 22.38 -0.74 15.90
C ARG A 106 23.30 -1.91 16.28
N ARG A 107 23.44 -2.92 15.41
CA ARG A 107 24.39 -4.02 15.66
C ARG A 107 25.84 -3.55 15.68
N ALA A 108 26.21 -2.60 14.82
CA ALA A 108 27.53 -2.00 14.83
C ALA A 108 27.79 -1.25 16.15
N ASP A 109 26.81 -0.49 16.63
CA ASP A 109 26.89 0.21 17.92
C ASP A 109 27.01 -0.78 19.10
N GLU A 110 26.21 -1.85 19.11
CA GLU A 110 26.27 -2.91 20.13
C GLU A 110 27.63 -3.62 20.13
N GLN A 111 28.21 -3.90 18.95
CA GLN A 111 29.55 -4.47 18.83
C GLN A 111 30.64 -3.50 19.31
N ALA A 112 30.53 -2.21 18.99
CA ALA A 112 31.46 -1.20 19.47
C ALA A 112 31.40 -1.05 21.00
N ALA A 113 30.21 -1.06 21.58
CA ALA A 113 30.02 -1.05 23.03
C ALA A 113 30.60 -2.30 23.70
N ALA A 114 30.38 -3.48 23.14
CA ALA A 114 30.95 -4.73 23.63
C ALA A 114 32.49 -4.73 23.57
N ALA A 115 33.08 -4.22 22.48
CA ALA A 115 34.52 -4.09 22.35
C ALA A 115 35.10 -3.08 23.36
N ALA A 116 34.40 -1.97 23.61
CA ALA A 116 34.79 -1.00 24.64
C ALA A 116 34.76 -1.63 26.04
N MET A 117 33.72 -2.41 26.37
CA MET A 117 33.64 -3.13 27.65
C MET A 117 34.75 -4.19 27.79
N SER A 118 35.07 -4.92 26.72
CA SER A 118 36.17 -5.89 26.70
C SER A 118 37.51 -5.20 26.97
N ASN A 119 37.79 -4.07 26.31
CA ASN A 119 39.03 -3.31 26.54
C ASN A 119 39.16 -2.77 27.97
N VAL A 120 38.05 -2.36 28.59
CA VAL A 120 38.04 -1.98 30.00
C VAL A 120 38.38 -3.20 30.85
N ASN A 121 37.74 -4.34 30.63
CA ASN A 121 38.03 -5.55 31.41
C ASN A 121 39.51 -5.97 31.30
N ASP A 122 40.10 -5.92 30.09
CA ASP A 122 41.52 -6.24 29.88
C ASP A 122 42.47 -5.26 30.57
N GLN A 123 42.11 -3.98 30.71
CA GLN A 123 42.89 -3.01 31.47
C GLN A 123 42.83 -3.25 32.99
N TYR A 124 41.72 -3.80 33.48
CA TYR A 124 41.49 -4.06 34.91
C TYR A 124 41.74 -5.53 35.32
N ASP A 125 42.24 -6.38 34.42
CA ASP A 125 42.48 -7.81 34.67
C ASP A 125 43.59 -8.05 35.73
N ASP A 126 44.50 -7.09 35.93
CA ASP A 126 45.53 -7.13 36.99
C ASP A 126 44.99 -6.66 38.36
N HIS A 127 43.81 -6.05 38.39
CA HIS A 127 43.04 -5.82 39.61
C HIS A 127 42.20 -7.07 39.93
N THR A 128 42.86 -8.23 39.99
CA THR A 128 42.31 -9.35 40.75
C THR A 128 41.96 -8.78 42.13
N GLY A 129 40.69 -8.92 42.55
CA GLY A 129 40.14 -8.23 43.71
C GLY A 129 40.93 -8.39 45.03
N LEU A 130 41.94 -9.25 45.05
CA LEU A 130 42.93 -9.40 46.09
C LEU A 130 43.72 -8.10 46.36
N GLN A 131 44.18 -7.35 45.35
CA GLN A 131 44.95 -6.13 45.62
C GLN A 131 44.09 -5.01 46.21
N SER A 132 42.84 -4.86 45.75
CA SER A 132 41.90 -3.91 46.34
C SER A 132 41.45 -4.34 47.74
N GLN A 133 41.38 -5.64 48.02
CA GLN A 133 41.00 -6.16 49.32
C GLN A 133 42.13 -5.96 50.35
N GLU A 134 43.40 -6.18 49.96
CA GLU A 134 44.55 -5.84 50.81
C GLU A 134 44.60 -4.33 51.13
N VAL A 135 44.36 -3.45 50.14
CA VAL A 135 44.32 -1.99 50.38
C VAL A 135 43.13 -1.57 51.26
N TYR A 136 41.97 -2.22 51.12
CA TYR A 136 40.83 -1.95 52.01
C TYR A 136 41.08 -2.46 53.43
N GLU A 137 41.67 -3.64 53.60
CA GLU A 137 42.02 -4.20 54.91
C GLU A 137 43.13 -3.38 55.59
N GLU A 138 44.13 -2.90 54.86
CA GLU A 138 45.19 -2.02 55.40
C GLU A 138 44.64 -0.65 55.86
N ASN A 139 43.66 -0.07 55.14
CA ASN A 139 43.05 1.20 55.55
C ASN A 139 41.95 1.06 56.62
N LEU A 140 41.39 -0.13 56.84
CA LEU A 140 40.36 -0.37 57.86
C LEU A 140 40.96 -0.48 59.27
N ASP A 141 42.23 -0.88 59.39
CA ASP A 141 42.89 -1.03 60.69
C ASP A 141 43.42 0.30 61.27
N GLU A 142 43.53 1.37 60.48
CA GLU A 142 44.30 2.56 60.91
C GLU A 142 43.50 3.76 61.44
N ASP A 143 42.19 3.92 61.17
CA ASP A 143 41.42 5.04 61.77
C ASP A 143 39.89 4.94 61.56
N HIS A 144 39.24 3.92 62.12
CA HIS A 144 37.77 3.95 62.30
C HIS A 144 37.40 4.44 63.71
N PRO A 145 37.21 5.76 63.94
CA PRO A 145 36.52 6.22 65.13
C PRO A 145 35.10 5.64 65.11
N ALA A 146 34.70 5.08 66.26
CA ALA A 146 33.41 4.45 66.49
C ALA A 146 32.27 5.26 65.85
N ALA A 147 31.53 4.60 64.95
CA ALA A 147 30.34 5.15 64.34
C ALA A 147 29.36 5.57 65.45
N GLU A 148 29.24 6.88 65.67
CA GLU A 148 28.14 7.44 66.42
C GLU A 148 26.83 7.15 65.68
N THR A 149 25.86 6.69 66.45
CA THR A 149 24.50 6.36 66.06
C THR A 149 23.82 7.55 65.38
N MET A 150 23.72 7.55 64.06
CA MET A 150 22.80 8.46 63.37
C MET A 150 21.38 7.93 63.52
N ASP A 151 20.71 8.52 64.50
CA ASP A 151 19.27 8.56 64.73
C ASP A 151 18.57 9.14 63.49
N ASN A 152 18.01 8.28 62.65
CA ASN A 152 17.24 8.67 61.47
C ASN A 152 15.75 8.59 61.81
N GLY A 153 15.29 9.57 62.59
CA GLY A 153 13.89 9.90 62.74
C GLY A 153 13.46 10.95 61.71
N VAL A 154 12.48 10.59 60.87
CA VAL A 154 11.54 11.42 60.05
C VAL A 154 10.87 10.39 59.13
N GLU A 155 9.68 9.83 59.40
CA GLU A 155 8.36 10.40 59.72
C GLU A 155 7.89 11.54 58.81
N GLY A 156 6.94 11.21 57.92
CA GLY A 156 6.10 12.14 57.15
C GLY A 156 6.37 12.06 55.64
N SER A 157 5.39 11.90 54.75
CA SER A 157 3.93 11.95 54.88
C SER A 157 3.34 11.45 53.55
N PRO A 158 2.17 10.78 53.54
CA PRO A 158 1.43 10.48 52.33
C PRO A 158 0.59 11.71 51.92
N GLY A 159 0.53 12.03 50.64
CA GLY A 159 -0.25 13.18 50.16
C GLY A 159 -0.50 13.17 48.66
N GLU A 160 -1.69 12.72 48.28
CA GLU A 160 -2.41 13.07 47.06
C GLU A 160 -2.24 14.55 46.67
N VAL A 161 -2.08 14.82 45.37
CA VAL A 161 -2.86 15.87 44.71
C VAL A 161 -3.22 15.44 43.30
N ALA A 162 -4.50 15.61 43.03
CA ALA A 162 -5.18 15.36 41.78
C ALA A 162 -4.96 16.49 40.77
N ASP A 163 -5.33 16.19 39.52
CA ASP A 163 -6.14 17.04 38.64
C ASP A 163 -5.52 18.34 38.06
N GLY A 164 -5.95 18.66 36.83
CA GLY A 164 -5.84 20.02 36.32
C GLY A 164 -5.02 20.25 35.05
N VAL A 165 -5.69 20.02 33.91
CA VAL A 165 -5.55 20.73 32.63
C VAL A 165 -5.01 22.15 32.75
N GLU A 166 -4.04 22.55 31.93
CA GLU A 166 -4.07 23.83 31.19
C GLU A 166 -3.29 23.73 29.87
N ALA A 167 -3.98 24.04 28.77
CA ALA A 167 -3.38 24.30 27.48
C ALA A 167 -2.71 25.67 27.49
N SER A 168 -1.50 25.79 26.94
CA SER A 168 -0.92 27.07 26.55
C SER A 168 -0.12 26.93 25.26
N PRO A 169 -0.36 27.79 24.24
CA PRO A 169 0.29 27.71 22.94
C PRO A 169 1.52 28.62 22.85
N GLY A 170 2.54 28.16 22.11
CA GLY A 170 3.51 29.03 21.44
C GLY A 170 4.84 29.23 22.16
N GLY A 171 5.93 28.92 21.45
CA GLY A 171 7.27 29.37 21.83
C GLY A 171 8.39 28.48 21.33
N ALA A 172 8.91 28.80 20.14
CA ALA A 172 10.10 28.19 19.57
C ALA A 172 11.36 28.50 20.39
N ALA A 173 12.18 27.48 20.68
CA ALA A 173 13.64 27.58 20.78
C ALA A 173 14.23 26.16 20.79
N GLY A 174 15.21 25.92 19.93
CA GLY A 174 15.84 24.63 19.75
C GLY A 174 16.62 24.16 20.99
N GLY A 175 16.53 22.86 21.24
CA GLY A 175 17.39 22.10 22.12
C GLY A 175 17.35 20.66 21.65
N ALA A 176 18.41 20.22 20.98
CA ALA A 176 18.57 18.86 20.53
C ALA A 176 18.86 17.96 21.74
N ASP A 177 17.86 17.18 22.13
CA ASP A 177 17.96 16.08 23.09
C ASP A 177 17.91 14.76 22.30
N PRO A 178 18.96 13.92 22.29
CA PRO A 178 18.96 12.66 21.58
C PRO A 178 18.75 11.51 22.58
N SER A 179 17.53 11.25 23.04
CA SER A 179 17.17 9.97 23.70
C SER A 179 15.67 9.77 23.90
N ALA A 180 15.03 9.12 22.92
CA ALA A 180 14.06 8.05 23.16
C ALA A 180 13.65 7.42 21.80
N PRO A 181 13.93 6.13 21.54
CA PRO A 181 13.32 5.45 20.41
C PRO A 181 11.82 5.28 20.72
N ALA A 182 10.97 5.86 19.88
CA ALA A 182 9.54 5.64 19.91
C ALA A 182 9.25 4.15 19.67
N ASP A 183 8.45 3.57 20.56
CA ASP A 183 7.90 2.23 20.45
C ASP A 183 7.00 2.13 19.21
N PRO A 184 7.27 1.26 18.22
CA PRO A 184 6.38 1.09 17.09
C PRO A 184 5.22 0.20 17.55
N SER A 185 4.22 0.80 18.19
CA SER A 185 2.93 0.14 18.39
C SER A 185 2.33 -0.14 17.01
N GLY A 186 2.58 -1.36 16.53
CA GLY A 186 2.16 -1.88 15.24
C GLY A 186 0.64 -2.00 15.15
N ALA A 187 -0.02 -0.91 14.81
CA ALA A 187 -1.23 -0.97 14.01
C ALA A 187 -0.78 -0.99 12.55
N GLY A 188 -0.45 -2.16 12.04
CA GLY A 188 -0.28 -2.34 10.60
C GLY A 188 -1.55 -1.87 9.88
N PRO A 189 -1.45 -1.24 8.71
CA PRO A 189 -2.64 -0.79 7.99
C PRO A 189 -3.53 -2.00 7.74
N ALA A 190 -4.77 -1.94 8.24
CA ALA A 190 -5.78 -2.90 7.88
C ALA A 190 -5.94 -2.83 6.35
N THR A 191 -5.43 -3.84 5.64
CA THR A 191 -5.62 -3.98 4.20
C THR A 191 -7.06 -4.41 3.96
N THR A 192 -8.00 -3.48 4.12
CA THR A 192 -9.26 -3.55 3.40
C THR A 192 -8.93 -3.27 1.95
N GLY A 193 -8.50 -4.30 1.23
CA GLY A 193 -8.47 -4.26 -0.22
C GLY A 193 -9.87 -3.89 -0.72
N PRO A 194 -10.00 -3.15 -1.83
CA PRO A 194 -11.30 -2.78 -2.35
C PRO A 194 -12.13 -4.05 -2.53
N ALA A 195 -13.32 -4.09 -1.91
CA ALA A 195 -14.30 -5.11 -2.21
C ALA A 195 -14.61 -4.98 -3.70
N THR A 196 -14.17 -5.95 -4.49
CA THR A 196 -14.47 -6.06 -5.91
C THR A 196 -15.93 -6.45 -6.07
N THR A 197 -16.84 -5.52 -5.81
CA THR A 197 -18.17 -5.56 -6.41
C THR A 197 -17.98 -5.20 -7.87
N GLY A 198 -17.53 -6.17 -8.67
CA GLY A 198 -17.56 -6.04 -10.12
C GLY A 198 -18.98 -5.69 -10.56
N PRO A 199 -19.15 -4.93 -11.66
CA PRO A 199 -20.46 -4.56 -12.15
C PRO A 199 -21.29 -5.83 -12.34
N ALA A 200 -22.49 -5.85 -11.76
CA ALA A 200 -23.45 -6.90 -12.02
C ALA A 200 -23.72 -6.87 -13.53
N THR A 201 -23.18 -7.84 -14.26
CA THR A 201 -23.45 -8.03 -15.69
C THR A 201 -24.89 -8.50 -15.83
N THR A 202 -25.84 -7.59 -15.73
CA THR A 202 -27.16 -7.77 -16.31
C THR A 202 -26.99 -7.61 -17.81
N GLY A 203 -26.51 -8.67 -18.46
CA GLY A 203 -26.53 -8.75 -19.92
C GLY A 203 -27.96 -8.57 -20.43
N PRO A 204 -28.15 -8.02 -21.64
CA PRO A 204 -29.47 -7.84 -22.20
C PRO A 204 -30.19 -9.19 -22.26
N THR A 205 -31.31 -9.29 -21.55
CA THR A 205 -32.22 -10.42 -21.64
C THR A 205 -32.72 -10.45 -23.09
N SER A 206 -32.16 -11.36 -23.89
CA SER A 206 -32.54 -11.54 -25.28
C SER A 206 -34.06 -11.76 -25.35
N PRO A 207 -34.85 -10.88 -26.01
CA PRO A 207 -36.26 -11.11 -26.17
C PRO A 207 -36.41 -12.36 -27.05
N GLY A 208 -36.82 -13.46 -26.43
CA GLY A 208 -37.04 -14.73 -27.12
C GLY A 208 -37.91 -14.52 -28.34
N SER A 209 -37.39 -14.92 -29.50
CA SER A 209 -38.09 -14.87 -30.78
C SER A 209 -39.49 -15.47 -30.62
N ALA A 210 -40.52 -14.66 -30.85
CA ALA A 210 -41.89 -15.16 -30.91
C ALA A 210 -41.98 -16.20 -32.04
N PRO A 211 -42.64 -17.35 -31.82
CA PRO A 211 -42.81 -18.36 -32.87
C PRO A 211 -43.58 -17.76 -34.05
N GLN A 212 -42.96 -17.76 -35.22
CA GLN A 212 -43.64 -17.45 -36.48
C GLN A 212 -44.80 -18.43 -36.65
N GLY A 213 -46.02 -17.90 -36.70
CA GLY A 213 -47.22 -18.69 -36.98
C GLY A 213 -47.12 -19.39 -38.35
N PRO A 214 -47.85 -20.50 -38.53
CA PRO A 214 -47.83 -21.25 -39.78
C PRO A 214 -48.27 -20.37 -40.96
N PRO A 215 -47.69 -20.57 -42.16
CA PRO A 215 -48.05 -19.80 -43.34
C PRO A 215 -49.54 -19.96 -43.68
N PRO A 216 -50.20 -18.91 -44.21
CA PRO A 216 -51.59 -18.98 -44.62
C PRO A 216 -51.75 -20.06 -45.70
N GLY A 217 -52.61 -21.03 -45.41
CA GLY A 217 -52.91 -22.14 -46.31
C GLY A 217 -53.50 -21.65 -47.64
N GLU A 218 -52.91 -22.11 -48.74
CA GLU A 218 -53.48 -22.02 -50.08
C GLU A 218 -54.73 -22.90 -50.15
N GLY A 219 -55.87 -22.32 -49.78
CA GLY A 219 -57.19 -22.88 -50.03
C GLY A 219 -57.55 -22.76 -51.51
N GLY A 220 -56.98 -23.63 -52.34
CA GLY A 220 -57.42 -23.84 -53.73
C GLY A 220 -58.65 -24.75 -53.77
N SER A 221 -59.79 -24.19 -54.18
CA SER A 221 -61.06 -24.89 -54.40
C SER A 221 -61.00 -25.72 -55.69
N PHE A 222 -61.46 -26.97 -55.64
CA PHE A 222 -61.94 -27.75 -56.79
C PHE A 222 -63.40 -28.12 -56.56
#